data_AF-A0AA39KHH7-F1
#
_entry.id   AF-A0AA39KHH7-F1
#
_cell.length_a   1.000
_cell.length_b   1.000
_cell.length_c   1.000
_cell.angle_alpha   90.00
_cell.angle_beta   90.00
_cell.angle_gamma   90.00
#
_symmetry.space_group_name_H-M   'P 1'
#
loop_
_entity.id
_entity.type
_entity.pdbx_description
1 polymer ?
#
loop_
_entity_poly.entity_id
_entity_poly.type
_entity_poly.pdbx_seq_one_letter_code
_entity_poly.pdbx_strand_id
1 'polypeptide(L)'
;MEGRDPLEHTSLYQRADSDDSDAEGGLGNVSRLIIRPPGHSGKAKKGHLCFDAAFETGNLGRVDLISEYEYDLFIRPDTCSPRLRLWFNFTVDNVRADQRVIFNIVNISKSKNLFKDGMTPLVKSTSKSKWQRIPNKQVYYYRSPHHQNHHVLTFTFNFDREDDVYQFALTYPYSYTRCLGYLDNLCTKCSAVKRETLTSSIQKRKVELITIGDDNTDEHPRRVVVILSRVHPGESPSSFVCQGLMDFLVSPHPIAQVLRDYVIFKIIPMLNPDGVFLGNYRSSLMGVDLNRAWNRISEWIHPTLLATRTLLETLDKNANAPLDCILDLHAHTNATGLFVYGNTYDDVYRYERHIVLPKLLAQHADDYEPGNTMYNQDPHKAGTARRHLCSILSDHINCYTIQVSMYGYYRKEQPGLLPYTEESYYRVGRNLARVLMEYYKLTGLIPSGLPDQPSNKRGRQSRQRHRQPRDPRPRTARTPAPLHLASIHEYFTEDAVELPSGSRYRSMSGTRMNVEPGTGSGIGMGNGKNPPSYRYRSPGAPIPLQIDTKSNIVMMTTTTTTGITTGHPIEPRLAIIDFNQLTRGGLDVATGKNRSKVARKSPERQNKLRR
;
A
#
# COMPACT_ATOMS: atom_id res chain seq x y z
N MET A 1 4.71 34.92 22.07
CA MET A 1 4.55 34.60 20.64
C MET A 1 3.56 33.46 20.57
N GLU A 2 2.34 33.80 20.19
CA GLU A 2 1.12 33.00 20.33
C GLU A 2 1.09 31.76 19.42
N GLY A 3 0.30 30.78 19.86
CA GLY A 3 0.20 29.45 19.28
C GLY A 3 -0.30 29.46 17.84
N ARG A 4 0.50 28.86 16.95
CA ARG A 4 0.06 28.45 15.62
C ARG A 4 -0.55 27.05 15.70
N ASP A 5 -1.66 26.86 15.02
CA ASP A 5 -2.34 25.59 14.84
C ASP A 5 -1.45 24.62 14.03
N PRO A 6 -1.11 23.42 14.55
CA PRO A 6 -0.27 22.46 13.84
C PRO A 6 -0.89 21.94 12.53
N LEU A 7 -2.16 22.22 12.21
CA LEU A 7 -2.84 21.83 10.97
C LEU A 7 -2.97 22.95 9.93
N GLU A 8 -2.47 24.16 10.22
CA GLU A 8 -2.61 25.33 9.33
C GLU A 8 -1.99 25.11 7.93
N HIS A 9 -0.99 24.23 7.83
CA HIS A 9 -0.35 23.83 6.57
C HIS A 9 -1.21 22.94 5.64
N THR A 10 -2.43 22.57 6.06
CA THR A 10 -3.33 21.67 5.30
C THR A 10 -4.59 22.34 4.76
N SER A 11 -4.89 23.58 5.18
CA SER A 11 -6.06 24.33 4.73
C SER A 11 -5.77 25.08 3.43
N LEU A 12 -6.60 24.86 2.40
CA LEU A 12 -6.50 25.55 1.10
C LEU A 12 -7.23 26.91 1.07
N TYR A 13 -7.93 27.30 2.14
CA TYR A 13 -8.71 28.54 2.18
C TYR A 13 -8.35 29.38 3.41
N GLN A 14 -8.09 30.67 3.19
CA GLN A 14 -8.11 31.67 4.26
C GLN A 14 -9.50 31.65 4.90
N ARG A 15 -9.54 31.78 6.23
CA ARG A 15 -10.77 31.88 7.04
C ARG A 15 -11.61 33.06 6.54
N ALA A 16 -12.47 32.82 5.57
CA ALA A 16 -13.57 33.69 5.22
C ALA A 16 -14.83 33.01 5.71
N ASP A 17 -15.54 33.67 6.63
CA ASP A 17 -16.85 33.29 7.09
C ASP A 17 -17.80 33.34 5.88
N SER A 18 -18.05 32.20 5.22
CA SER A 18 -19.12 32.09 4.23
C SER A 18 -20.31 31.41 4.88
N ASP A 19 -21.28 32.24 5.29
CA ASP A 19 -22.67 31.81 5.45
C ASP A 19 -23.21 31.37 4.07
N ASP A 20 -24.00 30.31 4.10
CA ASP A 20 -24.83 29.75 3.02
C ASP A 20 -24.12 29.09 1.81
N SER A 21 -24.04 27.76 1.84
CA SER A 21 -24.15 26.95 0.63
C SER A 21 -25.23 25.89 0.81
N ASP A 22 -26.39 26.14 0.21
CA ASP A 22 -27.47 25.19 0.12
C ASP A 22 -27.04 23.88 -0.56
N ALA A 23 -27.63 22.80 -0.07
CA ALA A 23 -27.47 21.45 -0.56
C ALA A 23 -28.04 21.30 -1.98
N GLU A 24 -27.18 21.41 -3.00
CA GLU A 24 -27.45 20.87 -4.32
C GLU A 24 -26.22 20.08 -4.81
N GLY A 25 -26.44 18.85 -5.29
CA GLY A 25 -25.43 17.81 -5.42
C GLY A 25 -24.20 18.16 -6.26
N GLY A 26 -23.14 18.63 -5.61
CA GLY A 26 -21.83 18.82 -6.22
C GLY A 26 -21.03 17.52 -6.28
N LEU A 27 -20.42 17.22 -7.44
CA LEU A 27 -19.48 16.11 -7.68
C LEU A 27 -18.15 16.21 -6.87
N GLY A 28 -18.11 17.10 -5.87
CA GLY A 28 -16.94 17.47 -5.08
C GLY A 28 -16.93 16.87 -3.67
N ASN A 29 -15.97 17.31 -2.86
CA ASN A 29 -15.93 16.99 -1.44
C ASN A 29 -16.84 17.95 -0.67
N VAL A 30 -17.36 17.50 0.48
CA VAL A 30 -17.98 18.41 1.46
C VAL A 30 -16.96 19.43 1.95
N SER A 31 -17.40 20.67 2.14
CA SER A 31 -16.57 21.80 2.57
C SER A 31 -17.25 22.50 3.73
N ARG A 32 -16.74 22.29 4.95
CA ARG A 32 -17.32 22.81 6.21
C ARG A 32 -18.85 22.66 6.30
N LEU A 33 -19.37 21.50 5.90
CA LEU A 33 -20.80 21.18 5.89
C LEU A 33 -21.31 20.98 7.31
N ILE A 34 -22.08 21.94 7.82
CA ILE A 34 -22.73 21.85 9.14
C ILE A 34 -24.07 21.15 9.01
N ILE A 35 -24.20 19.99 9.66
CA ILE A 35 -25.44 19.23 9.72
C ILE A 35 -26.29 19.73 10.89
N ARG A 36 -27.45 20.31 10.56
CA ARG A 36 -28.44 20.81 11.53
C ARG A 36 -29.59 19.80 11.65
N PRO A 37 -30.00 19.42 12.87
CA PRO A 37 -31.19 18.59 13.06
C PRO A 37 -32.46 19.25 12.48
N PRO A 38 -33.46 18.46 12.05
CA PRO A 38 -34.73 19.01 11.57
C PRO A 38 -35.35 19.99 12.57
N GLY A 39 -35.93 21.08 12.06
CA GLY A 39 -36.55 22.12 12.89
C GLY A 39 -35.57 23.14 13.51
N HIS A 40 -34.26 23.02 13.27
CA HIS A 40 -33.27 24.00 13.71
C HIS A 40 -32.88 24.94 12.56
N SER A 41 -33.14 26.24 12.73
CA SER A 41 -32.68 27.31 11.83
C SER A 41 -31.71 28.27 12.55
N GLY A 42 -30.93 29.01 11.76
CA GLY A 42 -29.98 30.01 12.27
C GLY A 42 -28.59 29.48 12.60
N LYS A 43 -27.93 30.15 13.56
CA LYS A 43 -26.53 29.88 13.92
C LYS A 43 -26.34 28.43 14.37
N ALA A 44 -25.25 27.82 13.91
CA ALA A 44 -24.87 26.48 14.33
C ALA A 44 -24.65 26.44 15.85
N LYS A 45 -25.23 25.44 16.52
CA LYS A 45 -25.01 25.19 17.94
C LYS A 45 -23.88 24.16 18.09
N LYS A 46 -23.21 24.14 19.25
CA LYS A 46 -22.29 23.06 19.59
C LYS A 46 -23.02 21.71 19.53
N GLY A 47 -22.38 20.74 18.89
CA GLY A 47 -22.95 19.42 18.58
C GLY A 47 -23.63 19.32 17.22
N HIS A 48 -23.85 20.43 16.50
CA HIS A 48 -24.18 20.39 15.07
C HIS A 48 -22.91 20.08 14.28
N LEU A 49 -22.65 18.80 14.06
CA LEU A 49 -21.40 18.34 13.45
C LEU A 49 -21.10 19.05 12.14
N CYS A 50 -19.86 19.49 12.00
CA CYS A 50 -19.34 20.14 10.80
C CYS A 50 -18.35 19.19 10.12
N PHE A 51 -18.66 18.78 8.89
CA PHE A 51 -17.86 17.85 8.11
C PHE A 51 -17.05 18.59 7.06
N ASP A 52 -15.76 18.28 6.96
CA ASP A 52 -14.91 18.85 5.93
C ASP A 52 -14.03 17.78 5.28
N ALA A 53 -13.87 17.88 3.97
CA ALA A 53 -12.96 17.08 3.18
C ALA A 53 -12.31 17.91 2.06
N ALA A 54 -12.42 19.24 2.10
CA ALA A 54 -11.89 20.17 1.11
C ALA A 54 -10.39 20.47 1.34
N PHE A 55 -9.59 19.42 1.55
CA PHE A 55 -8.15 19.48 1.76
C PHE A 55 -7.41 18.41 0.96
N GLU A 56 -6.08 18.51 0.89
CA GLU A 56 -5.25 17.55 0.16
C GLU A 56 -5.46 16.11 0.68
N THR A 57 -5.71 15.15 -0.22
CA THR A 57 -6.09 13.76 0.08
C THR A 57 -7.48 13.58 0.69
N GLY A 58 -8.25 14.65 0.92
CA GLY A 58 -9.60 14.59 1.46
C GLY A 58 -10.56 13.87 0.52
N ASN A 59 -11.46 13.07 1.08
CA ASN A 59 -12.55 12.43 0.33
C ASN A 59 -13.74 12.13 1.26
N LEU A 60 -14.81 12.89 1.06
CA LEU A 60 -16.17 12.64 1.52
C LEU A 60 -17.09 13.53 0.68
N GLY A 61 -18.03 12.96 -0.04
CA GLY A 61 -18.82 13.70 -1.05
C GLY A 61 -20.17 14.21 -0.54
N ARG A 62 -20.79 13.51 0.41
CA ARG A 62 -22.09 13.89 0.98
C ARG A 62 -22.28 13.27 2.35
N VAL A 63 -23.04 13.96 3.20
CA VAL A 63 -23.44 13.52 4.53
C VAL A 63 -24.94 13.75 4.70
N ASP A 64 -25.66 12.72 5.08
CA ASP A 64 -27.09 12.77 5.40
C ASP A 64 -27.30 12.48 6.89
N LEU A 65 -28.15 13.27 7.55
CA LEU A 65 -28.60 12.98 8.91
C LEU A 65 -29.81 12.04 8.86
N ILE A 66 -29.67 10.85 9.42
CA ILE A 66 -30.71 9.81 9.41
C ILE A 66 -31.57 9.86 10.67
N SER A 67 -30.94 10.05 11.82
CA SER A 67 -31.59 10.23 13.11
C SER A 67 -30.80 11.23 13.97
N GLU A 68 -31.20 11.45 15.22
CA GLU A 68 -30.55 12.42 16.12
C GLU A 68 -29.02 12.24 16.22
N TYR A 69 -28.52 11.00 16.08
CA TYR A 69 -27.12 10.64 16.27
C TYR A 69 -26.53 9.82 15.12
N GLU A 70 -27.28 9.58 14.05
CA GLU A 70 -26.89 8.68 12.96
C GLU A 70 -26.72 9.43 11.65
N TYR A 71 -25.60 9.16 10.97
CA TYR A 71 -25.23 9.84 9.73
C TYR A 71 -24.83 8.83 8.66
N ASP A 72 -25.41 8.97 7.48
CA ASP A 72 -24.98 8.29 6.28
C ASP A 72 -23.93 9.13 5.55
N LEU A 73 -22.77 8.52 5.34
CA LEU A 73 -21.60 9.10 4.71
C LEU A 73 -21.40 8.49 3.31
N PHE A 74 -21.31 9.34 2.31
CA PHE A 74 -21.11 8.94 0.92
C PHE A 74 -19.71 9.34 0.46
N ILE A 75 -18.88 8.33 0.15
CA ILE A 75 -17.56 8.53 -0.45
C ILE A 75 -17.74 9.16 -1.84
N ARG A 76 -16.97 10.20 -2.13
CA ARG A 76 -16.89 10.80 -3.46
C ARG A 76 -16.21 9.78 -4.39
N PRO A 77 -16.80 9.45 -5.56
CA PRO A 77 -16.13 8.57 -6.51
C PRO A 77 -14.81 9.17 -6.98
N ASP A 78 -13.88 8.30 -7.37
CA ASP A 78 -12.66 8.75 -8.04
C ASP A 78 -13.00 9.66 -9.23
N THR A 79 -12.18 10.69 -9.45
CA THR A 79 -12.37 11.64 -10.55
C THR A 79 -12.44 10.91 -11.89
N CYS A 80 -13.49 11.23 -12.67
CA CYS A 80 -13.80 10.57 -13.95
C CYS A 80 -13.97 9.04 -13.87
N SER A 81 -14.19 8.46 -12.67
CA SER A 81 -14.41 7.02 -12.49
C SER A 81 -15.52 6.74 -11.45
N PRO A 82 -16.80 6.84 -11.83
CA PRO A 82 -17.95 6.81 -10.90
C PRO A 82 -18.12 5.49 -10.14
N ARG A 83 -17.44 4.42 -10.57
CA ARG A 83 -17.51 3.08 -9.99
C ARG A 83 -16.47 2.83 -8.89
N LEU A 84 -15.48 3.71 -8.72
CA LEU A 84 -14.40 3.52 -7.76
C LEU A 84 -14.65 4.36 -6.51
N ARG A 85 -14.98 3.69 -5.41
CA ARG A 85 -15.27 4.29 -4.09
C ARG A 85 -14.71 3.39 -3.00
N LEU A 86 -13.67 3.85 -2.31
CA LEU A 86 -13.08 3.14 -1.17
C LEU A 86 -12.30 4.06 -0.24
N TRP A 87 -11.51 4.97 -0.80
CA TRP A 87 -10.74 5.93 -0.02
C TRP A 87 -11.67 6.98 0.60
N PHE A 88 -11.57 7.18 1.90
CA PHE A 88 -12.19 8.28 2.62
C PHE A 88 -11.16 8.91 3.56
N ASN A 89 -11.24 10.23 3.68
CA ASN A 89 -10.43 11.03 4.58
C ASN A 89 -11.16 12.35 4.82
N PHE A 90 -11.66 12.57 6.02
CA PHE A 90 -12.48 13.75 6.35
C PHE A 90 -12.27 14.16 7.80
N THR A 91 -12.59 15.41 8.10
CA THR A 91 -12.58 15.98 9.44
C THR A 91 -14.00 16.24 9.92
N VAL A 92 -14.15 16.21 11.24
CA VAL A 92 -15.37 16.57 11.96
C VAL A 92 -15.00 17.54 13.08
N ASP A 93 -15.61 18.72 13.07
CA ASP A 93 -15.51 19.72 14.15
C ASP A 93 -16.91 20.15 14.64
N ASN A 94 -16.95 21.15 15.53
CA ASN A 94 -18.17 21.64 16.18
C ASN A 94 -18.92 20.56 17.00
N VAL A 95 -18.16 19.65 17.60
CA VAL A 95 -18.66 18.54 18.43
C VAL A 95 -19.01 19.03 19.84
N ARG A 96 -19.81 18.25 20.57
CA ARG A 96 -20.03 18.39 22.02
C ARG A 96 -19.33 17.25 22.78
N ALA A 97 -18.89 17.50 24.01
CA ALA A 97 -18.28 16.49 24.86
C ALA A 97 -19.31 15.39 25.16
N ASP A 98 -18.85 14.14 25.13
CA ASP A 98 -19.66 12.94 25.31
C ASP A 98 -20.79 12.77 24.28
N GLN A 99 -20.74 13.54 23.18
CA GLN A 99 -21.63 13.32 22.06
C GLN A 99 -21.28 12.00 21.38
N ARG A 100 -22.25 11.11 21.34
CA ARG A 100 -22.17 9.81 20.69
C ARG A 100 -22.81 9.89 19.32
N VAL A 101 -22.14 9.32 18.33
CA VAL A 101 -22.63 9.27 16.95
C VAL A 101 -22.39 7.92 16.31
N ILE A 102 -23.20 7.62 15.31
CA ILE A 102 -23.09 6.46 14.44
C ILE A 102 -22.79 6.98 13.04
N PHE A 103 -21.65 6.59 12.49
CA PHE A 103 -21.26 6.90 11.12
C PHE A 103 -21.40 5.67 10.25
N ASN A 104 -22.21 5.75 9.19
CA ASN A 104 -22.44 4.70 8.21
C ASN A 104 -21.81 5.10 6.87
N ILE A 105 -20.75 4.44 6.44
CA ILE A 105 -20.24 4.59 5.08
C ILE A 105 -20.99 3.59 4.19
N VAL A 106 -21.90 4.11 3.34
CA VAL A 106 -22.94 3.29 2.68
C VAL A 106 -22.66 2.92 1.23
N ASN A 107 -21.63 3.51 0.61
CA ASN A 107 -21.39 3.39 -0.83
C ASN A 107 -20.00 2.83 -1.22
N ILE A 108 -19.39 2.00 -0.37
CA ILE A 108 -18.13 1.31 -0.69
C ILE A 108 -18.33 0.38 -1.90
N SER A 109 -17.64 0.68 -2.99
CA SER A 109 -17.75 -0.07 -4.25
C SER A 109 -17.10 -1.46 -4.20
N LYS A 110 -16.13 -1.66 -3.30
CA LYS A 110 -15.31 -2.87 -3.25
C LYS A 110 -15.92 -3.91 -2.31
N SER A 111 -16.56 -4.94 -2.87
CA SER A 111 -17.30 -5.96 -2.11
C SER A 111 -16.44 -6.90 -1.25
N LYS A 112 -15.21 -7.21 -1.67
CA LYS A 112 -14.22 -7.94 -0.86
C LYS A 112 -13.13 -6.96 -0.44
N ASN A 113 -12.97 -6.80 0.87
CA ASN A 113 -11.95 -5.99 1.52
C ASN A 113 -11.78 -6.47 2.98
N LEU A 114 -10.74 -5.98 3.65
CA LEU A 114 -10.33 -6.38 5.00
C LEU A 114 -11.27 -5.89 6.11
N PHE A 115 -12.28 -5.04 5.84
CA PHE A 115 -13.31 -4.74 6.84
C PHE A 115 -14.12 -6.00 7.21
N LYS A 116 -14.23 -6.97 6.28
CA LYS A 116 -14.79 -8.31 6.56
C LYS A 116 -13.95 -9.12 7.53
N ASP A 117 -12.66 -8.81 7.59
CA ASP A 117 -11.66 -9.53 8.37
C ASP A 117 -11.24 -8.73 9.61
N GLY A 118 -12.05 -7.75 10.04
CA GLY A 118 -11.86 -7.01 11.29
C GLY A 118 -11.03 -5.72 11.18
N MET A 119 -10.64 -5.29 9.97
CA MET A 119 -10.02 -3.97 9.77
C MET A 119 -10.95 -2.88 10.27
N THR A 120 -10.39 -1.84 10.90
CA THR A 120 -11.15 -0.68 11.36
C THR A 120 -10.56 0.63 10.84
N PRO A 121 -11.38 1.69 10.66
CA PRO A 121 -10.89 3.00 10.28
C PRO A 121 -9.88 3.57 11.28
N LEU A 122 -9.11 4.56 10.83
CA LEU A 122 -8.24 5.35 11.69
C LEU A 122 -8.92 6.64 12.11
N VAL A 123 -8.60 7.10 13.32
CA VAL A 123 -8.97 8.39 13.86
C VAL A 123 -7.77 9.05 14.53
N LYS A 124 -7.69 10.38 14.46
CA LYS A 124 -6.86 11.23 15.32
C LYS A 124 -7.63 12.51 15.64
N SER A 125 -7.16 13.27 16.62
CA SER A 125 -7.66 14.62 16.88
C SER A 125 -6.53 15.63 17.02
N THR A 126 -6.86 16.91 17.10
CA THR A 126 -5.90 17.99 17.41
C THR A 126 -5.17 17.74 18.73
N SER A 127 -5.88 17.34 19.81
CA SER A 127 -5.23 16.97 21.08
C SER A 127 -4.53 15.61 21.03
N LYS A 128 -5.07 14.64 20.27
CA LYS A 128 -4.53 13.28 20.12
C LYS A 128 -4.02 13.08 18.69
N SER A 129 -2.87 13.69 18.39
CA SER A 129 -2.33 13.78 17.03
C SER A 129 -1.83 12.47 16.42
N LYS A 130 -1.68 11.41 17.22
CA LYS A 130 -1.29 10.07 16.75
C LYS A 130 -2.51 9.33 16.21
N TRP A 131 -2.39 8.81 14.99
CA TRP A 131 -3.40 7.94 14.37
C TRP A 131 -3.61 6.66 15.17
N GLN A 132 -4.87 6.36 15.49
CA GLN A 132 -5.29 5.16 16.19
C GLN A 132 -6.43 4.49 15.44
N ARG A 133 -6.47 3.15 15.48
CA ARG A 133 -7.60 2.39 14.95
C ARG A 133 -8.80 2.52 15.88
N ILE A 134 -9.99 2.70 15.31
CA ILE A 134 -11.23 2.62 16.09
C ILE A 134 -11.33 1.18 16.66
N PRO A 135 -11.67 1.02 17.95
CA PRO A 135 -11.84 -0.29 18.57
C PRO A 135 -12.75 -1.21 17.74
N ASN A 136 -12.34 -2.46 17.52
CA ASN A 136 -13.09 -3.42 16.70
C ASN A 136 -14.54 -3.60 17.15
N LYS A 137 -14.79 -3.61 18.48
CA LYS A 137 -16.15 -3.69 19.07
C LYS A 137 -17.09 -2.53 18.71
N GLN A 138 -16.55 -1.46 18.13
CA GLN A 138 -17.31 -0.26 17.71
C GLN A 138 -17.52 -0.21 16.20
N VAL A 139 -17.03 -1.20 15.43
CA VAL A 139 -17.04 -1.19 13.97
C VAL A 139 -17.73 -2.43 13.44
N TYR A 140 -18.63 -2.24 12.48
CA TYR A 140 -19.43 -3.30 11.86
C TYR A 140 -19.38 -3.16 10.35
N TYR A 141 -19.21 -4.29 9.66
CA TYR A 141 -19.23 -4.33 8.19
C TYR A 141 -20.18 -5.41 7.69
N TYR A 142 -21.33 -5.00 7.17
CA TYR A 142 -22.45 -5.90 6.87
C TYR A 142 -23.18 -5.47 5.61
N ARG A 143 -24.11 -6.31 5.11
CA ARG A 143 -25.01 -5.93 4.02
C ARG A 143 -26.30 -5.39 4.59
N SER A 144 -26.76 -4.25 4.09
CA SER A 144 -27.99 -3.63 4.58
C SER A 144 -29.07 -3.62 3.51
N PRO A 145 -30.26 -4.21 3.77
CA PRO A 145 -31.41 -4.08 2.89
C PRO A 145 -31.84 -2.62 2.67
N HIS A 146 -31.67 -1.77 3.67
CA HIS A 146 -31.99 -0.34 3.61
C HIS A 146 -31.10 0.45 2.65
N HIS A 147 -29.91 -0.08 2.34
CA HIS A 147 -28.99 0.52 1.36
C HIS A 147 -28.84 -0.38 0.12
N GLN A 148 -29.96 -0.86 -0.42
CA GLN A 148 -30.00 -1.65 -1.67
C GLN A 148 -29.10 -2.90 -1.63
N ASN A 149 -28.97 -3.52 -0.44
CA ASN A 149 -28.12 -4.66 -0.17
C ASN A 149 -26.61 -4.41 -0.45
N HIS A 150 -26.20 -3.14 -0.46
CA HIS A 150 -24.80 -2.75 -0.46
C HIS A 150 -24.16 -3.05 0.89
N HIS A 151 -22.82 -3.17 0.86
CA HIS A 151 -22.05 -3.30 2.08
C HIS A 151 -21.91 -1.94 2.76
N VAL A 152 -22.27 -1.87 4.04
CA VAL A 152 -22.18 -0.68 4.90
C VAL A 152 -21.08 -0.90 5.93
N LEU A 153 -20.23 0.10 6.09
CA LEU A 153 -19.26 0.19 7.19
C LEU A 153 -19.79 1.16 8.23
N THR A 154 -20.28 0.62 9.33
CA THR A 154 -20.78 1.39 10.48
C THR A 154 -19.70 1.48 11.55
N PHE A 155 -19.50 2.66 12.13
CA PHE A 155 -18.71 2.79 13.35
C PHE A 155 -19.33 3.79 14.33
N THR A 156 -19.37 3.39 15.60
CA THR A 156 -19.83 4.24 16.70
C THR A 156 -18.65 5.05 17.24
N PHE A 157 -18.84 6.34 17.48
CA PHE A 157 -17.79 7.21 18.01
C PHE A 157 -18.31 8.09 19.15
N ASN A 158 -17.46 8.35 20.15
CA ASN A 158 -17.75 9.25 21.26
C ASN A 158 -16.71 10.37 21.26
N PHE A 159 -17.16 11.60 21.06
CA PHE A 159 -16.29 12.77 21.12
C PHE A 159 -15.94 13.10 22.57
N ASP A 160 -14.66 13.31 22.84
CA ASP A 160 -14.14 13.54 24.19
C ASP A 160 -13.73 14.99 24.45
N ARG A 161 -13.58 15.84 23.42
CA ARG A 161 -13.16 17.24 23.54
C ARG A 161 -13.88 18.12 22.52
N GLU A 162 -14.50 19.20 23.01
CA GLU A 162 -15.35 20.08 22.18
C GLU A 162 -14.57 21.00 21.23
N ASP A 163 -13.32 21.31 21.59
CA ASP A 163 -12.44 22.17 20.81
C ASP A 163 -11.56 21.39 19.83
N ASP A 164 -11.71 20.07 19.81
CA ASP A 164 -10.92 19.22 18.94
C ASP A 164 -11.54 19.09 17.55
N VAL A 165 -10.66 19.04 16.55
CA VAL A 165 -11.00 18.57 15.20
C VAL A 165 -10.60 17.12 15.08
N TYR A 166 -11.56 16.24 14.76
CA TYR A 166 -11.33 14.81 14.60
C TYR A 166 -11.16 14.47 13.13
N GLN A 167 -10.11 13.76 12.77
CA GLN A 167 -9.87 13.30 11.39
C GLN A 167 -10.05 11.79 11.30
N PHE A 168 -10.88 11.33 10.36
CA PHE A 168 -11.15 9.92 10.09
C PHE A 168 -10.63 9.52 8.72
N ALA A 169 -9.99 8.36 8.60
CA ALA A 169 -9.43 7.90 7.33
C ALA A 169 -9.48 6.36 7.17
N LEU A 170 -9.48 5.90 5.91
CA LEU A 170 -9.37 4.47 5.58
C LEU A 170 -8.08 3.85 6.13
N THR A 171 -6.96 4.54 5.92
CA THR A 171 -5.61 4.19 6.40
C THR A 171 -4.76 5.46 6.46
N TYR A 172 -3.51 5.38 6.92
CA TYR A 172 -2.66 6.55 7.20
C TYR A 172 -2.51 7.44 5.97
N PRO A 173 -3.02 8.69 5.97
CA PRO A 173 -2.85 9.59 4.83
C PRO A 173 -1.39 9.98 4.63
N TYR A 174 -0.98 10.00 3.36
CA TYR A 174 0.34 10.47 2.95
C TYR A 174 0.17 11.37 1.72
N SER A 175 0.26 12.67 1.96
CA SER A 175 -0.02 13.71 0.98
C SER A 175 1.17 13.97 0.05
N TYR A 176 0.90 14.59 -1.10
CA TYR A 176 1.95 15.02 -2.03
C TYR A 176 2.80 16.14 -1.41
N THR A 177 2.19 17.08 -0.68
CA THR A 177 2.94 18.12 0.07
C THR A 177 3.88 17.50 1.11
N ARG A 178 3.41 16.51 1.88
CA ARG A 178 4.24 15.73 2.81
C ARG A 178 5.40 15.06 2.09
N CYS A 179 5.14 14.48 0.90
CA CYS A 179 6.17 13.85 0.08
C CYS A 179 7.26 14.86 -0.31
N LEU A 180 6.89 16.02 -0.85
CA LEU A 180 7.86 17.03 -1.26
C LEU A 180 8.70 17.55 -0.08
N GLY A 181 8.04 17.89 1.04
CA GLY A 181 8.74 18.35 2.24
C GLY A 181 9.67 17.27 2.82
N TYR A 182 9.29 15.99 2.72
CA TYR A 182 10.19 14.89 3.07
C TYR A 182 11.41 14.85 2.14
N LEU A 183 11.22 14.96 0.82
CA LEU A 183 12.31 14.94 -0.15
C LEU A 183 13.27 16.13 0.01
N ASP A 184 12.76 17.32 0.32
CA ASP A 184 13.60 18.49 0.64
C ASP A 184 14.51 18.21 1.85
N ASN A 185 13.94 17.63 2.90
CA ASN A 185 14.68 17.20 4.09
C ASN A 185 15.64 16.03 3.82
N LEU A 186 15.33 15.16 2.87
CA LEU A 186 16.19 14.03 2.51
C LEU A 186 17.45 14.51 1.79
N CYS A 187 17.30 15.42 0.82
CA CYS A 187 18.41 15.95 0.02
C CYS A 187 19.38 16.77 0.86
N THR A 188 18.90 17.46 1.90
CA THR A 188 19.76 18.24 2.81
C THR A 188 20.60 17.36 3.75
N LYS A 189 20.20 16.11 3.98
CA LYS A 189 20.87 15.19 4.94
C LYS A 189 22.02 14.39 4.35
N CYS A 190 22.03 14.14 3.05
CA CYS A 190 22.98 13.21 2.44
C CYS A 190 23.34 13.66 1.03
N SER A 191 24.64 13.89 0.79
CA SER A 191 25.17 14.30 -0.52
C SER A 191 25.05 13.22 -1.59
N ALA A 192 24.90 11.95 -1.20
CA ALA A 192 24.68 10.83 -2.13
C ALA A 192 23.24 10.77 -2.68
N VAL A 193 22.41 11.77 -2.39
CA VAL A 193 21.04 11.89 -2.87
C VAL A 193 20.97 12.97 -3.94
N LYS A 194 20.64 12.58 -5.16
CA LYS A 194 20.33 13.51 -6.26
C LYS A 194 18.83 13.49 -6.53
N ARG A 195 18.21 14.66 -6.53
CA ARG A 195 16.79 14.84 -6.86
C ARG A 195 16.64 15.55 -8.20
N GLU A 196 15.84 14.96 -9.08
CA GLU A 196 15.54 15.48 -10.41
C GLU A 196 14.03 15.41 -10.64
N THR A 197 13.45 16.38 -11.35
CA THR A 197 12.07 16.25 -11.81
C THR A 197 12.05 15.40 -13.08
N LEU A 198 11.46 14.20 -13.00
CA LEU A 198 11.32 13.28 -14.13
C LEU A 198 10.36 13.84 -15.19
N THR A 199 9.21 14.33 -14.73
CA THR A 199 8.18 14.93 -15.57
C THR A 199 7.19 15.70 -14.71
N SER A 200 6.15 16.25 -15.34
CA SER A 200 4.99 16.80 -14.66
C SER A 200 3.75 15.94 -14.96
N SER A 201 2.86 15.85 -13.98
CA SER A 201 1.52 15.27 -14.14
C SER A 201 0.64 16.15 -15.04
N ILE A 202 -0.61 15.71 -15.27
CA ILE A 202 -1.56 16.47 -16.09
C ILE A 202 -1.87 17.82 -15.44
N GLN A 203 -2.05 17.86 -14.12
CA GLN A 203 -2.22 19.11 -13.37
C GLN A 203 -0.89 19.78 -12.99
N LYS A 204 0.19 19.48 -13.72
CA LYS A 204 1.51 20.11 -13.56
C LYS A 204 2.17 19.93 -12.19
N ARG A 205 1.81 18.87 -11.45
CA ARG A 205 2.55 18.46 -10.24
C ARG A 205 3.83 17.74 -10.65
N LYS A 206 4.93 18.05 -9.98
CA LYS A 206 6.24 17.43 -10.26
C LYS A 206 6.19 15.95 -9.90
N VAL A 207 6.68 15.11 -10.79
CA VAL A 207 7.00 13.72 -10.50
C VAL A 207 8.51 13.66 -10.31
N GLU A 208 8.94 13.46 -9.06
CA GLU A 208 10.34 13.49 -8.68
C GLU A 208 10.99 12.11 -8.86
N LEU A 209 12.21 12.11 -9.39
CA LEU A 209 13.13 10.99 -9.44
C LEU A 209 14.25 11.25 -8.42
N ILE A 210 14.40 10.31 -7.49
CA ILE A 210 15.47 10.32 -6.50
C ILE A 210 16.50 9.28 -6.90
N THR A 211 17.75 9.70 -7.02
CA THR A 211 18.89 8.82 -7.21
C THR A 211 19.64 8.72 -5.89
N ILE A 212 19.88 7.51 -5.41
CA ILE A 212 20.71 7.24 -4.23
C ILE A 212 21.81 6.26 -4.62
N GLY A 213 23.06 6.65 -4.41
CA GLY A 213 24.26 5.90 -4.74
C GLY A 213 25.45 6.85 -4.79
N ASP A 214 26.64 6.36 -4.48
CA ASP A 214 27.81 7.24 -4.44
C ASP A 214 28.30 7.53 -5.87
N ASP A 215 28.89 8.69 -6.17
CA ASP A 215 29.32 9.02 -7.55
C ASP A 215 30.61 8.32 -7.99
N ASN A 216 31.19 7.45 -7.16
CA ASN A 216 32.47 6.81 -7.42
C ASN A 216 32.33 5.64 -8.43
N THR A 217 32.29 5.96 -9.73
CA THR A 217 31.96 5.02 -10.80
C THR A 217 33.02 3.96 -11.08
N ASP A 218 34.24 4.15 -10.61
CA ASP A 218 35.41 3.40 -11.11
C ASP A 218 35.89 2.31 -10.16
N GLU A 219 35.40 2.27 -8.92
CA GLU A 219 35.89 1.32 -7.90
C GLU A 219 35.21 -0.05 -7.99
N HIS A 220 33.93 -0.09 -8.39
CA HIS A 220 33.10 -1.30 -8.32
C HIS A 220 32.13 -1.46 -9.50
N PRO A 221 31.84 -2.71 -9.94
CA PRO A 221 30.73 -2.95 -10.87
C PRO A 221 29.40 -2.61 -10.21
N ARG A 222 28.52 -1.92 -10.94
CA ARG A 222 27.27 -1.40 -10.38
C ARG A 222 26.03 -1.96 -11.05
N ARG A 223 24.95 -2.04 -10.26
CA ARG A 223 23.60 -2.37 -10.76
C ARG A 223 22.63 -1.25 -10.45
N VAL A 224 21.64 -1.08 -11.31
CA VAL A 224 20.54 -0.13 -11.09
C VAL A 224 19.31 -0.89 -10.60
N VAL A 225 18.72 -0.40 -9.51
CA VAL A 225 17.41 -0.84 -9.02
C VAL A 225 16.42 0.32 -9.13
N VAL A 226 15.30 0.08 -9.79
CA VAL A 226 14.24 1.10 -9.92
C VAL A 226 13.10 0.78 -8.96
N ILE A 227 12.64 1.77 -8.21
CA ILE A 227 11.49 1.65 -7.31
C ILE A 227 10.39 2.61 -7.77
N LEU A 228 9.20 2.06 -8.00
CA LEU A 228 7.98 2.81 -8.32
C LEU A 228 7.04 2.73 -7.11
N SER A 229 6.41 3.85 -6.73
CA SER A 229 5.41 3.85 -5.65
C SER A 229 4.24 4.77 -5.95
N ARG A 230 3.09 4.50 -5.31
CA ARG A 230 1.84 5.27 -5.42
C ARG A 230 1.35 5.48 -6.84
N VAL A 231 1.36 4.42 -7.65
CA VAL A 231 0.63 4.42 -8.92
C VAL A 231 -0.89 4.46 -8.68
N HIS A 232 -1.37 3.75 -7.65
CA HIS A 232 -2.71 3.89 -7.12
C HIS A 232 -2.70 4.91 -5.97
N PRO A 233 -3.49 5.99 -6.04
CA PRO A 233 -3.43 7.07 -5.07
C PRO A 233 -3.81 6.70 -3.62
N GLY A 234 -4.85 5.89 -3.43
CA GLY A 234 -5.34 5.50 -2.10
C GLY A 234 -4.49 4.45 -1.41
N GLU A 235 -3.43 3.96 -2.06
CA GLU A 235 -2.49 2.99 -1.52
C GLU A 235 -1.35 3.66 -0.73
N SER A 236 -1.72 4.59 0.17
CA SER A 236 -0.76 5.38 0.96
C SER A 236 0.26 4.57 1.76
N PRO A 237 0.01 3.33 2.25
CA PRO A 237 1.05 2.51 2.87
C PRO A 237 2.31 2.33 2.01
N SER A 238 2.17 2.30 0.68
CA SER A 238 3.33 2.18 -0.22
C SER A 238 4.28 3.38 -0.13
N SER A 239 3.79 4.58 0.22
CA SER A 239 4.64 5.76 0.47
C SER A 239 5.46 5.60 1.74
N PHE A 240 4.88 5.03 2.80
CA PHE A 240 5.61 4.77 4.04
C PHE A 240 6.69 3.71 3.82
N VAL A 241 6.39 2.63 3.08
CA VAL A 241 7.40 1.64 2.69
C VAL A 241 8.53 2.30 1.88
N CYS A 242 8.18 3.10 0.87
CA CYS A 242 9.16 3.80 0.03
C CYS A 242 10.04 4.77 0.83
N GLN A 243 9.44 5.53 1.76
CA GLN A 243 10.18 6.42 2.65
C GLN A 243 11.09 5.64 3.60
N GLY A 244 10.62 4.54 4.20
CA GLY A 244 11.45 3.72 5.09
C GLY A 244 12.66 3.11 4.37
N LEU A 245 12.50 2.74 3.10
CA LEU A 245 13.59 2.32 2.22
C LEU A 245 14.61 3.44 2.04
N MET A 246 14.17 4.63 1.61
CA MET A 246 15.04 5.79 1.41
C MET A 246 15.77 6.20 2.70
N ASP A 247 15.06 6.27 3.82
CA ASP A 247 15.63 6.61 5.14
C ASP A 247 16.75 5.65 5.55
N PHE A 248 16.62 4.36 5.24
CA PHE A 248 17.68 3.38 5.48
C PHE A 248 18.85 3.56 4.52
N LEU A 249 18.57 3.72 3.22
CA LEU A 249 19.60 3.85 2.19
C LEU A 249 20.47 5.09 2.38
N VAL A 250 19.99 6.16 3.00
CA VAL A 250 20.81 7.36 3.30
C VAL A 250 21.45 7.33 4.69
N SER A 251 21.13 6.32 5.50
CA SER A 251 21.63 6.22 6.87
C SER A 251 23.14 5.88 6.91
N PRO A 252 23.81 6.12 8.05
CA PRO A 252 25.19 5.68 8.26
C PRO A 252 25.32 4.17 8.55
N HIS A 253 24.27 3.39 8.34
CA HIS A 253 24.31 1.94 8.57
C HIS A 253 25.30 1.29 7.58
N PRO A 254 26.17 0.34 8.01
CA PRO A 254 27.15 -0.27 7.11
C PRO A 254 26.54 -0.94 5.88
N ILE A 255 25.44 -1.70 6.05
CA ILE A 255 24.67 -2.21 4.90
C ILE A 255 24.27 -1.09 3.93
N ALA A 256 23.83 0.07 4.42
CA ALA A 256 23.42 1.16 3.54
C ALA A 256 24.61 1.76 2.78
N GLN A 257 25.79 1.87 3.43
CA GLN A 257 27.03 2.29 2.79
C GLN A 257 27.42 1.33 1.66
N VAL A 258 27.52 0.03 1.97
CA VAL A 258 27.86 -0.99 0.97
C VAL A 258 26.84 -1.01 -0.17
N LEU A 259 25.54 -0.88 0.12
CA LEU A 259 24.54 -0.79 -0.93
C LEU A 259 24.74 0.42 -1.85
N ARG A 260 25.13 1.60 -1.32
CA ARG A 260 25.39 2.79 -2.15
C ARG A 260 26.65 2.67 -3.01
N ASP A 261 27.61 1.83 -2.60
CA ASP A 261 28.84 1.60 -3.36
C ASP A 261 28.60 0.73 -4.61
N TYR A 262 27.72 -0.28 -4.49
CA TYR A 262 27.48 -1.29 -5.54
C TYR A 262 26.14 -1.12 -6.28
N VAL A 263 25.18 -0.39 -5.72
CA VAL A 263 23.81 -0.28 -6.25
C VAL A 263 23.39 1.18 -6.36
N ILE A 264 22.90 1.55 -7.55
CA ILE A 264 22.28 2.84 -7.82
C ILE A 264 20.77 2.66 -7.73
N PHE A 265 20.14 3.32 -6.77
CA PHE A 265 18.70 3.31 -6.60
C PHE A 265 18.08 4.47 -7.37
N LYS A 266 17.13 4.18 -8.26
CA LYS A 266 16.31 5.16 -8.99
C LYS A 266 14.88 5.05 -8.50
N ILE A 267 14.43 6.02 -7.70
CA ILE A 267 13.19 5.94 -6.94
C ILE A 267 12.22 7.00 -7.43
N ILE A 268 11.01 6.61 -7.80
CA ILE A 268 9.88 7.50 -8.08
C ILE A 268 8.88 7.34 -6.91
N PRO A 269 8.94 8.21 -5.89
CA PRO A 269 8.16 8.04 -4.65
C PRO A 269 6.65 8.19 -4.85
N MET A 270 6.23 8.90 -5.89
CA MET A 270 4.83 9.15 -6.19
C MET A 270 4.57 9.27 -7.70
N LEU A 271 4.09 8.18 -8.31
CA LEU A 271 3.84 8.12 -9.75
C LEU A 271 2.51 8.78 -10.17
N ASN A 272 1.56 8.93 -9.24
CA ASN A 272 0.24 9.52 -9.49
C ASN A 272 -0.09 10.68 -8.52
N PRO A 273 0.65 11.80 -8.56
CA PRO A 273 0.46 12.90 -7.62
C PRO A 273 -0.91 13.58 -7.75
N ASP A 274 -1.51 13.61 -8.94
CA ASP A 274 -2.83 14.22 -9.16
C ASP A 274 -3.92 13.44 -8.44
N GLY A 275 -3.96 12.12 -8.63
CA GLY A 275 -4.94 11.29 -7.93
C GLY A 275 -4.75 11.33 -6.41
N VAL A 276 -3.51 11.45 -5.93
CA VAL A 276 -3.22 11.58 -4.49
C VAL A 276 -3.78 12.88 -3.94
N PHE A 277 -3.48 14.00 -4.61
CA PHE A 277 -3.95 15.31 -4.18
C PHE A 277 -5.48 15.37 -4.11
N LEU A 278 -6.16 14.80 -5.11
CA LEU A 278 -7.63 14.78 -5.20
C LEU A 278 -8.30 13.83 -4.20
N GLY A 279 -7.55 12.95 -3.53
CA GLY A 279 -8.15 11.92 -2.68
C GLY A 279 -8.86 10.82 -3.49
N ASN A 280 -8.34 10.45 -4.66
CA ASN A 280 -8.79 9.26 -5.37
C ASN A 280 -8.28 7.99 -4.65
N TYR A 281 -8.91 6.85 -4.92
CA TYR A 281 -8.47 5.54 -4.46
C TYR A 281 -7.53 4.88 -5.47
N ARG A 282 -7.87 4.87 -6.75
CA ARG A 282 -7.24 3.99 -7.74
C ARG A 282 -6.90 4.68 -9.05
N SER A 283 -7.68 5.65 -9.51
CA SER A 283 -7.48 6.26 -10.82
C SER A 283 -6.60 7.53 -10.82
N SER A 284 -6.04 7.84 -11.98
CA SER A 284 -5.51 9.17 -12.30
C SER A 284 -6.62 10.22 -12.38
N LEU A 285 -6.23 11.47 -12.67
CA LEU A 285 -7.16 12.58 -12.95
C LEU A 285 -8.20 12.21 -14.02
N MET A 286 -7.78 11.50 -15.07
CA MET A 286 -8.64 11.13 -16.21
C MET A 286 -9.45 9.84 -15.97
N GLY A 287 -9.54 9.35 -14.73
CA GLY A 287 -10.31 8.16 -14.40
C GLY A 287 -9.67 6.83 -14.81
N VAL A 288 -8.40 6.85 -15.23
CA VAL A 288 -7.67 5.65 -15.70
C VAL A 288 -6.88 5.01 -14.57
N ASP A 289 -6.95 3.68 -14.47
CA ASP A 289 -6.02 2.87 -13.68
C ASP A 289 -4.66 2.81 -14.39
N LEU A 290 -3.69 3.59 -13.91
CA LEU A 290 -2.35 3.67 -14.49
C LEU A 290 -1.65 2.30 -14.51
N ASN A 291 -1.91 1.43 -13.54
CA ASN A 291 -1.35 0.08 -13.53
C ASN A 291 -2.17 -0.92 -14.38
N ARG A 292 -2.96 -0.42 -15.35
CA ARG A 292 -3.59 -1.15 -16.46
C ARG A 292 -3.33 -0.46 -17.81
N ALA A 293 -2.40 0.49 -17.84
CA ALA A 293 -2.16 1.35 -18.99
C ALA A 293 -0.73 1.25 -19.55
N TRP A 294 0.17 0.47 -18.92
CA TRP A 294 1.57 0.38 -19.35
C TRP A 294 1.73 -0.07 -20.80
N ASN A 295 0.87 -0.97 -21.28
CA ASN A 295 0.87 -1.47 -22.66
C ASN A 295 0.12 -0.56 -23.66
N ARG A 296 -0.40 0.59 -23.22
CA ARG A 296 -1.21 1.54 -24.01
C ARG A 296 -1.00 2.97 -23.51
N ILE A 297 0.26 3.34 -23.36
CA ILE A 297 0.66 4.68 -22.92
C ILE A 297 0.27 5.69 -23.99
N SER A 298 -0.24 6.84 -23.54
CA SER A 298 -0.57 7.99 -24.39
C SER A 298 0.09 9.21 -23.78
N GLU A 299 0.72 10.04 -24.59
CA GLU A 299 1.53 11.18 -24.13
C GLU A 299 0.68 12.23 -23.39
N TRP A 300 -0.59 12.35 -23.78
CA TRP A 300 -1.51 13.37 -23.24
C TRP A 300 -2.12 12.98 -21.90
N ILE A 301 -2.47 11.70 -21.72
CA ILE A 301 -3.19 11.22 -20.52
C ILE A 301 -2.31 10.39 -19.57
N HIS A 302 -1.13 9.96 -20.01
CA HIS A 302 -0.17 9.17 -19.24
C HIS A 302 1.25 9.75 -19.25
N PRO A 303 1.46 11.08 -19.07
CA PRO A 303 2.80 11.67 -19.12
C PRO A 303 3.77 11.05 -18.10
N THR A 304 3.26 10.62 -16.93
CA THR A 304 4.06 9.98 -15.88
C THR A 304 4.54 8.58 -16.28
N LEU A 305 3.69 7.79 -16.95
CA LEU A 305 4.08 6.47 -17.46
C LEU A 305 5.04 6.59 -18.64
N LEU A 306 4.81 7.54 -19.54
CA LEU A 306 5.69 7.79 -20.69
C LEU A 306 7.11 8.11 -20.22
N ALA A 307 7.26 9.11 -19.35
CA ALA A 307 8.58 9.50 -18.84
C ALA A 307 9.27 8.36 -18.08
N THR A 308 8.51 7.59 -17.29
CA THR A 308 9.06 6.42 -16.59
C THR A 308 9.52 5.34 -17.55
N ARG A 309 8.73 5.03 -18.58
CA ARG A 309 9.13 4.06 -19.63
C ARG A 309 10.41 4.51 -20.33
N THR A 310 10.49 5.78 -20.76
CA THR A 310 11.68 6.33 -21.41
C THR A 310 12.92 6.25 -20.50
N LEU A 311 12.77 6.55 -19.20
CA LEU A 311 13.83 6.36 -18.22
C LEU A 311 14.30 4.90 -18.18
N LEU A 312 13.37 3.95 -18.08
CA LEU A 312 13.69 2.52 -18.01
C LEU A 312 14.39 2.00 -19.27
N GLU A 313 13.92 2.37 -20.46
CA GLU A 313 14.55 2.00 -21.73
C GLU A 313 15.96 2.61 -21.85
N THR A 314 16.19 3.81 -21.29
CA THR A 314 17.52 4.44 -21.26
C THR A 314 18.46 3.71 -20.31
N LEU A 315 17.97 3.30 -19.14
CA LEU A 315 18.75 2.54 -18.16
C LEU A 315 19.10 1.12 -18.66
N ASP A 316 18.18 0.45 -19.36
CA ASP A 316 18.40 -0.88 -19.95
C ASP A 316 19.52 -0.86 -21.01
N LYS A 317 19.60 0.23 -21.79
CA LYS A 317 20.66 0.43 -22.80
C LYS A 317 22.03 0.76 -22.20
N ASN A 318 22.11 1.11 -20.92
CA ASN A 318 23.37 1.50 -20.28
C ASN A 318 24.16 0.27 -19.81
N ALA A 319 25.18 -0.12 -20.57
CA ALA A 319 26.04 -1.26 -20.24
C ALA A 319 26.94 -1.03 -19.00
N ASN A 320 27.24 0.23 -18.64
CA ASN A 320 28.16 0.54 -17.53
C ASN A 320 27.51 0.31 -16.15
N ALA A 321 26.19 0.50 -16.08
CA ALA A 321 25.41 0.26 -14.87
C ALA A 321 24.08 -0.41 -15.26
N PRO A 322 24.10 -1.74 -15.52
CA PRO A 322 22.92 -2.42 -16.04
C PRO A 322 21.76 -2.36 -15.06
N LEU A 323 20.56 -2.14 -15.61
CA LEU A 323 19.30 -2.28 -14.88
C LEU A 323 19.11 -3.75 -14.46
N ASP A 324 18.87 -3.99 -13.18
CA ASP A 324 18.74 -5.36 -12.64
C ASP A 324 17.30 -5.69 -12.25
N CYS A 325 16.63 -4.79 -11.50
CA CYS A 325 15.24 -5.00 -11.16
C CYS A 325 14.41 -3.73 -11.00
N ILE A 326 13.09 -3.90 -11.17
CA ILE A 326 12.06 -2.89 -11.00
C ILE A 326 11.08 -3.37 -9.92
N LEU A 327 10.92 -2.59 -8.87
CA LEU A 327 10.04 -2.87 -7.74
C LEU A 327 8.85 -1.89 -7.76
N ASP A 328 7.65 -2.39 -8.05
CA ASP A 328 6.39 -1.63 -8.03
C ASP A 328 5.71 -1.82 -6.67
N LEU A 329 5.78 -0.81 -5.79
CA LEU A 329 5.25 -0.84 -4.42
C LEU A 329 3.76 -0.48 -4.38
N HIS A 330 2.95 -1.37 -3.82
CA HIS A 330 1.50 -1.27 -3.71
C HIS A 330 1.02 -1.57 -2.29
N ALA A 331 -0.25 -1.25 -2.02
CA ALA A 331 -0.93 -1.66 -0.80
C ALA A 331 -2.21 -2.46 -1.11
N HIS A 332 -2.45 -3.52 -0.35
CA HIS A 332 -3.54 -4.44 -0.61
C HIS A 332 -4.67 -4.30 0.40
N THR A 333 -5.89 -4.18 -0.11
CA THR A 333 -7.12 -3.99 0.68
C THR A 333 -7.83 -5.28 1.02
N ASN A 334 -7.38 -6.44 0.52
CA ASN A 334 -8.07 -7.73 0.65
C ASN A 334 -7.21 -8.83 1.29
N ALA A 335 -5.93 -8.56 1.56
CA ALA A 335 -4.99 -9.56 2.00
C ALA A 335 -4.10 -8.98 3.09
N THR A 336 -3.73 -9.82 4.05
CA THR A 336 -2.85 -9.50 5.18
C THR A 336 -1.38 -9.72 4.80
N GLY A 337 -0.48 -9.15 5.59
CA GLY A 337 0.97 -9.33 5.43
C GLY A 337 1.61 -8.61 4.24
N LEU A 338 2.90 -8.90 4.08
CA LEU A 338 3.76 -8.51 2.98
C LEU A 338 3.88 -9.69 2.00
N PHE A 339 3.72 -9.46 0.71
CA PHE A 339 3.84 -10.53 -0.29
C PHE A 339 4.21 -9.96 -1.66
N VAL A 340 4.54 -10.85 -2.60
CA VAL A 340 5.03 -10.48 -3.92
C VAL A 340 4.17 -11.08 -5.02
N TYR A 341 3.85 -10.29 -6.03
CA TYR A 341 3.38 -10.81 -7.30
C TYR A 341 4.54 -10.79 -8.29
N GLY A 342 4.91 -11.97 -8.79
CA GLY A 342 5.95 -12.21 -9.79
C GLY A 342 5.39 -12.78 -11.11
N ASN A 343 6.22 -12.81 -12.13
CA ASN A 343 5.88 -13.43 -13.41
C ASN A 343 6.25 -14.92 -13.40
N THR A 344 5.53 -15.70 -14.19
CA THR A 344 5.99 -17.04 -14.59
C THR A 344 6.80 -16.89 -15.88
N TYR A 345 7.86 -17.68 -16.04
CA TYR A 345 8.68 -17.71 -17.25
C TYR A 345 8.84 -19.16 -17.72
N ASP A 346 8.87 -19.37 -19.03
CA ASP A 346 9.14 -20.68 -19.62
C ASP A 346 10.63 -21.05 -19.51
N ASP A 347 11.51 -20.04 -19.58
CA ASP A 347 12.93 -20.21 -19.32
C ASP A 347 13.19 -20.48 -17.83
N VAL A 348 13.69 -21.69 -17.55
CA VAL A 348 13.91 -22.19 -16.18
C VAL A 348 14.91 -21.30 -15.44
N TYR A 349 16.00 -20.89 -16.09
CA TYR A 349 17.04 -20.08 -15.45
C TYR A 349 16.52 -18.68 -15.08
N ARG A 350 15.71 -18.06 -15.94
CA ARG A 350 15.04 -16.80 -15.66
C ARG A 350 14.05 -16.96 -14.51
N TYR A 351 13.26 -18.03 -14.49
CA TYR A 351 12.34 -18.31 -13.40
C TYR A 351 13.07 -18.51 -12.06
N GLU A 352 14.15 -19.30 -12.05
CA GLU A 352 14.96 -19.54 -10.85
C GLU A 352 15.57 -18.25 -10.30
N ARG A 353 16.10 -17.36 -11.16
CA ARG A 353 16.55 -16.02 -10.75
C ARG A 353 15.41 -15.17 -10.21
N HIS A 354 14.23 -15.23 -10.83
CA HIS A 354 13.07 -14.43 -10.46
C HIS A 354 12.50 -14.77 -9.07
N ILE A 355 12.60 -16.02 -8.63
CA ILE A 355 12.05 -16.42 -7.33
C ILE A 355 12.99 -16.13 -6.15
N VAL A 356 14.25 -15.74 -6.40
CA VAL A 356 15.24 -15.51 -5.34
C VAL A 356 14.82 -14.37 -4.42
N LEU A 357 14.50 -13.19 -4.97
CA LEU A 357 14.16 -12.01 -4.17
C LEU A 357 12.92 -12.26 -3.28
N PRO A 358 11.79 -12.80 -3.77
CA PRO A 358 10.66 -13.13 -2.91
C PRO A 358 10.98 -14.18 -1.83
N LYS A 359 11.83 -15.17 -2.13
CA LYS A 359 12.26 -16.17 -1.14
C LYS A 359 13.11 -15.55 -0.02
N LEU A 360 14.04 -14.67 -0.36
CA LEU A 360 14.82 -13.92 0.63
C LEU A 360 13.91 -13.02 1.48
N LEU A 361 12.94 -12.35 0.86
CA LEU A 361 11.96 -11.55 1.59
C LEU A 361 11.16 -12.41 2.58
N ALA A 362 10.74 -13.62 2.18
CA ALA A 362 10.05 -14.56 3.06
C ALA A 362 10.89 -15.06 4.24
N GLN A 363 12.22 -15.09 4.10
CA GLN A 363 13.14 -15.50 5.16
C GLN A 363 13.44 -14.37 6.15
N HIS A 364 13.48 -13.12 5.68
CA HIS A 364 13.94 -11.99 6.47
C HIS A 364 12.84 -11.04 6.96
N ALA A 365 11.62 -11.14 6.41
CA ALA A 365 10.49 -10.32 6.85
C ALA A 365 9.50 -11.16 7.67
N ASP A 366 9.42 -10.86 8.97
CA ASP A 366 8.50 -11.48 9.93
C ASP A 366 7.02 -11.39 9.54
N ASP A 367 6.68 -10.37 8.75
CA ASP A 367 5.33 -10.06 8.29
C ASP A 367 5.04 -10.59 6.88
N TYR A 368 5.92 -11.40 6.31
CA TYR A 368 5.73 -12.01 5.01
C TYR A 368 4.66 -13.10 5.04
N GLU A 369 3.68 -13.00 4.14
CA GLU A 369 2.59 -13.96 3.99
C GLU A 369 2.77 -14.76 2.69
N PRO A 370 3.39 -15.96 2.76
CA PRO A 370 3.66 -16.75 1.57
C PRO A 370 2.39 -17.20 0.85
N GLY A 371 1.26 -17.37 1.56
CA GLY A 371 -0.02 -17.76 0.97
C GLY A 371 -0.59 -16.74 -0.01
N ASN A 372 -0.14 -15.47 0.07
CA ASN A 372 -0.57 -14.41 -0.83
C ASN A 372 0.41 -14.17 -1.99
N THR A 373 1.62 -14.71 -1.93
CA THR A 373 2.60 -14.59 -3.02
C THR A 373 2.19 -15.44 -4.21
N MET A 374 2.26 -14.87 -5.41
CA MET A 374 1.89 -15.60 -6.63
C MET A 374 2.78 -15.27 -7.82
N TYR A 375 2.95 -16.28 -8.68
CA TYR A 375 3.62 -16.17 -9.97
C TYR A 375 2.62 -16.53 -11.06
N ASN A 376 2.37 -15.63 -12.00
CA ASN A 376 1.40 -15.89 -13.07
C ASN A 376 1.69 -15.11 -14.35
N GLN A 377 1.00 -15.54 -15.42
CA GLN A 377 0.89 -14.85 -16.69
C GLN A 377 -0.56 -14.45 -17.05
N ASP A 378 -1.37 -14.04 -16.07
CA ASP A 378 -2.77 -13.59 -16.27
C ASP A 378 -2.90 -12.49 -17.39
N PRO A 379 -3.60 -12.77 -18.50
CA PRO A 379 -3.78 -11.80 -19.60
C PRO A 379 -4.44 -10.49 -19.17
N HIS A 380 -5.32 -10.52 -18.17
CA HIS A 380 -5.97 -9.30 -17.64
C HIS A 380 -5.01 -8.39 -16.87
N LYS A 381 -3.79 -8.88 -16.58
CA LYS A 381 -2.71 -8.11 -15.98
C LYS A 381 -1.62 -7.71 -16.97
N ALA A 382 -1.80 -7.95 -18.27
CA ALA A 382 -0.79 -7.60 -19.28
C ALA A 382 -0.39 -6.12 -19.27
N GLY A 383 -1.32 -5.22 -18.89
CA GLY A 383 -1.08 -3.78 -18.77
C GLY A 383 -0.51 -3.30 -17.43
N THR A 384 -0.10 -4.20 -16.52
CA THR A 384 0.60 -3.81 -15.28
C THR A 384 2.08 -3.55 -15.53
N ALA A 385 2.72 -2.75 -14.68
CA ALA A 385 4.17 -2.48 -14.74
C ALA A 385 4.95 -3.80 -14.80
N ARG A 386 4.69 -4.69 -13.84
CA ARG A 386 5.33 -6.00 -13.70
C ARG A 386 5.28 -6.84 -14.99
N ARG A 387 4.16 -6.82 -15.70
CA ARG A 387 3.96 -7.66 -16.90
C ARG A 387 4.46 -6.99 -18.16
N HIS A 388 4.13 -5.72 -18.36
CA HIS A 388 4.49 -5.02 -19.58
C HIS A 388 5.99 -4.71 -19.65
N LEU A 389 6.60 -4.24 -18.54
CA LEU A 389 8.01 -3.85 -18.54
C LEU A 389 8.92 -5.05 -18.80
N CYS A 390 8.63 -6.23 -18.23
CA CYS A 390 9.36 -7.45 -18.56
C CYS A 390 9.21 -7.93 -20.01
N SER A 391 8.24 -7.41 -20.78
CA SER A 391 8.05 -7.78 -22.18
C SER A 391 8.79 -6.85 -23.16
N ILE A 392 9.25 -5.69 -22.71
CA ILE A 392 9.92 -4.70 -23.55
C ILE A 392 11.38 -4.47 -23.16
N LEU A 393 11.76 -4.79 -21.91
CA LEU A 393 13.12 -4.66 -21.39
C LEU A 393 13.87 -6.00 -21.52
N SER A 394 15.20 -5.95 -21.43
CA SER A 394 16.07 -7.12 -21.48
C SER A 394 15.66 -8.25 -20.52
N ASP A 395 15.86 -9.50 -20.95
CA ASP A 395 15.40 -10.71 -20.23
C ASP A 395 16.02 -10.92 -18.83
N HIS A 396 17.17 -10.30 -18.57
CA HIS A 396 17.80 -10.36 -17.25
C HIS A 396 17.11 -9.45 -16.22
N ILE A 397 16.28 -8.50 -16.65
CA ILE A 397 15.60 -7.56 -15.77
C ILE A 397 14.39 -8.21 -15.12
N ASN A 398 14.38 -8.20 -13.79
CA ASN A 398 13.27 -8.69 -12.99
C ASN A 398 12.29 -7.57 -12.63
N CYS A 399 11.00 -7.76 -12.87
CA CYS A 399 9.96 -6.83 -12.39
C CYS A 399 9.06 -7.51 -11.36
N TYR A 400 8.85 -6.86 -10.22
CA TYR A 400 7.99 -7.35 -9.15
C TYR A 400 6.94 -6.32 -8.76
N THR A 401 5.76 -6.79 -8.35
CA THR A 401 4.84 -5.97 -7.55
C THR A 401 4.97 -6.40 -6.10
N ILE A 402 5.43 -5.50 -5.23
CA ILE A 402 5.52 -5.72 -3.79
C ILE A 402 4.24 -5.17 -3.15
N GLN A 403 3.53 -6.01 -2.41
CA GLN A 403 2.24 -5.68 -1.80
C GLN A 403 2.36 -5.70 -0.28
N VAL A 404 1.88 -4.65 0.38
CA VAL A 404 1.72 -4.62 1.85
C VAL A 404 0.25 -4.45 2.22
N SER A 405 -0.23 -5.19 3.21
CA SER A 405 -1.62 -5.06 3.68
C SER A 405 -1.93 -3.65 4.20
N MET A 406 -3.14 -3.15 3.95
CA MET A 406 -3.64 -1.94 4.61
C MET A 406 -4.06 -2.15 6.08
N TYR A 407 -4.20 -3.41 6.51
CA TYR A 407 -4.68 -3.74 7.84
C TYR A 407 -3.56 -4.19 8.77
N GLY A 408 -3.07 -5.40 8.58
CA GLY A 408 -2.19 -6.08 9.53
C GLY A 408 -1.57 -7.34 8.95
N TYR A 409 -0.79 -8.01 9.78
CA TYR A 409 -0.05 -9.21 9.45
C TYR A 409 -0.06 -10.19 10.63
N TYR A 410 0.19 -11.46 10.33
CA TYR A 410 0.41 -12.47 11.35
C TYR A 410 1.91 -12.63 11.58
N ARG A 411 2.31 -12.87 12.82
CA ARG A 411 3.69 -13.19 13.19
C ARG A 411 3.74 -14.60 13.71
N LYS A 412 4.72 -15.40 13.27
CA LYS A 412 4.83 -16.84 13.58
C LYS A 412 4.75 -17.16 15.09
N GLU A 413 5.22 -16.25 15.94
CA GLU A 413 5.37 -16.45 17.38
C GLU A 413 4.33 -15.68 18.23
N GLN A 414 3.40 -14.94 17.62
CA GLN A 414 2.40 -14.17 18.35
C GLN A 414 0.99 -14.52 17.89
N PRO A 415 0.08 -14.88 18.82
CA PRO A 415 -1.30 -15.16 18.46
C PRO A 415 -2.01 -13.88 18.06
N GLY A 416 -2.81 -13.97 16.99
CA GLY A 416 -3.65 -12.88 16.51
C GLY A 416 -2.99 -12.02 15.43
N LEU A 417 -3.81 -11.16 14.84
CA LEU A 417 -3.39 -10.26 13.79
C LEU A 417 -2.83 -8.96 14.40
N LEU A 418 -1.62 -8.58 13.99
CA LEU A 418 -0.99 -7.33 14.39
C LEU A 418 -1.29 -6.25 13.36
N PRO A 419 -1.97 -5.14 13.73
CA PRO A 419 -2.20 -4.04 12.81
C PRO A 419 -0.88 -3.37 12.41
N TYR A 420 -0.74 -3.03 11.14
CA TYR A 420 0.36 -2.18 10.70
C TYR A 420 0.20 -0.77 11.28
N THR A 421 1.31 -0.24 11.79
CA THR A 421 1.50 1.17 12.15
C THR A 421 2.33 1.90 11.08
N GLU A 422 2.40 3.23 11.11
CA GLU A 422 3.33 4.01 10.26
C GLU A 422 4.76 3.44 10.36
N GLU A 423 5.23 3.18 11.59
CA GLU A 423 6.55 2.61 11.85
C GLU A 423 6.71 1.18 11.31
N SER A 424 5.65 0.38 11.33
CA SER A 424 5.68 -0.96 10.75
C SER A 424 5.84 -0.90 9.23
N TYR A 425 5.21 0.06 8.55
CA TYR A 425 5.44 0.25 7.11
C TYR A 425 6.83 0.78 6.81
N TYR A 426 7.37 1.71 7.60
CA TYR A 426 8.77 2.13 7.47
C TYR A 426 9.71 0.93 7.60
N ARG A 427 9.46 0.04 8.58
CA ARG A 427 10.23 -1.20 8.78
C ARG A 427 10.25 -2.11 7.55
N VAL A 428 9.13 -2.26 6.85
CA VAL A 428 9.07 -3.05 5.60
C VAL A 428 10.06 -2.48 4.57
N GLY A 429 10.11 -1.15 4.41
CA GLY A 429 11.09 -0.50 3.52
C GLY A 429 12.54 -0.78 3.90
N ARG A 430 12.86 -0.73 5.21
CA ARG A 430 14.21 -1.06 5.71
C ARG A 430 14.56 -2.53 5.49
N ASN A 431 13.60 -3.43 5.67
CA ASN A 431 13.79 -4.85 5.41
C ASN A 431 14.04 -5.13 3.92
N LEU A 432 13.37 -4.40 3.02
CA LEU A 432 13.62 -4.50 1.59
C LEU A 432 15.08 -4.16 1.23
N ALA A 433 15.67 -3.10 1.81
CA ALA A 433 17.09 -2.80 1.63
C ALA A 433 18.00 -3.93 2.13
N ARG A 434 17.73 -4.49 3.31
CA ARG A 434 18.50 -5.62 3.85
C ARG A 434 18.41 -6.86 2.96
N VAL A 435 17.24 -7.14 2.42
CA VAL A 435 17.04 -8.24 1.47
C VAL A 435 17.80 -8.01 0.17
N LEU A 436 17.87 -6.77 -0.32
CA LEU A 436 18.69 -6.44 -1.49
C LEU A 436 20.19 -6.64 -1.23
N MET A 437 20.68 -6.36 -0.02
CA MET A 437 22.06 -6.69 0.36
C MET A 437 22.33 -8.20 0.24
N GLU A 438 21.46 -9.03 0.81
CA GLU A 438 21.62 -10.49 0.74
C GLU A 438 21.45 -11.02 -0.70
N TYR A 439 20.54 -10.44 -1.48
CA TYR A 439 20.37 -10.77 -2.89
C TYR A 439 21.63 -10.47 -3.70
N TYR A 440 22.27 -9.32 -3.48
CA TYR A 440 23.48 -8.94 -4.21
C TYR A 440 24.75 -9.64 -3.71
N LYS A 441 24.79 -10.10 -2.45
CA LYS A 441 25.80 -11.07 -2.00
C LYS A 441 25.63 -12.42 -2.71
N LEU A 442 24.41 -12.95 -2.74
CA LEU A 442 24.12 -14.27 -3.33
C LEU A 442 24.40 -14.30 -4.84
N THR A 443 24.11 -13.21 -5.54
CA THR A 443 24.37 -13.08 -6.98
C THR A 443 25.82 -12.71 -7.32
N GLY A 444 26.67 -12.53 -6.31
CA GLY A 444 28.11 -12.26 -6.47
C GLY A 444 28.47 -10.83 -6.86
N LEU A 445 27.52 -9.89 -6.84
CA LEU A 445 27.81 -8.47 -7.05
C LEU A 445 28.57 -7.87 -5.86
N ILE A 446 28.10 -8.17 -4.65
CA ILE A 446 28.68 -7.66 -3.40
C ILE A 446 29.53 -8.78 -2.79
N PRO A 447 30.84 -8.55 -2.57
CA PRO A 447 31.73 -9.54 -1.94
C PRO A 447 31.26 -9.95 -0.54
N SER A 448 31.52 -11.21 -0.19
CA SER A 448 31.33 -11.71 1.18
C SER A 448 32.39 -11.12 2.12
N GLY A 449 32.02 -10.86 3.39
CA GLY A 449 32.95 -10.35 4.42
C GLY A 449 33.02 -8.82 4.56
N LEU A 450 32.26 -8.08 3.74
CA LEU A 450 32.05 -6.64 3.94
C LEU A 450 31.23 -6.38 5.22
N PRO A 451 31.42 -5.22 5.88
CA PRO A 451 30.76 -4.92 7.14
C PRO A 451 29.24 -4.86 6.96
N ASP A 452 28.54 -5.79 7.60
CA ASP A 452 27.09 -5.93 7.62
C ASP A 452 26.48 -5.50 8.97
N GLN A 453 27.32 -5.36 10.01
CA GLN A 453 26.94 -4.90 11.33
C GLN A 453 27.56 -3.54 11.67
N PRO A 454 26.85 -2.65 12.39
CA PRO A 454 27.44 -1.45 12.96
C PRO A 454 28.62 -1.82 13.85
N SER A 455 29.78 -1.22 13.61
CA SER A 455 30.94 -1.44 14.47
C SER A 455 30.63 -0.98 15.90
N ASN A 456 30.53 -1.91 16.85
CA ASN A 456 30.42 -1.61 18.28
C ASN A 456 31.70 -0.97 18.84
N LYS A 457 32.76 -0.82 18.04
CA LYS A 457 33.91 -0.02 18.42
C LYS A 457 33.52 1.45 18.37
N ARG A 458 32.95 1.96 19.47
CA ARG A 458 33.26 3.32 19.90
C ARG A 458 34.78 3.41 19.99
N GLY A 459 35.43 3.83 18.91
CA GLY A 459 36.84 4.14 18.91
C GLY A 459 37.07 5.13 20.03
N ARG A 460 37.72 4.67 21.11
CA ARG A 460 38.34 5.55 22.08
C ARG A 460 39.40 6.31 21.29
N GLN A 461 39.04 7.45 20.71
CA GLN A 461 40.02 8.37 20.17
C GLN A 461 40.82 8.87 21.39
N SER A 462 41.91 8.17 21.69
CA SER A 462 42.97 8.70 22.52
C SER A 462 43.59 9.86 21.74
N ARG A 463 42.96 11.03 21.81
CA ARG A 463 43.64 12.29 21.51
C ARG A 463 44.76 12.40 22.54
N GLN A 464 46.01 12.15 22.14
CA GLN A 464 47.16 12.66 22.86
C GLN A 464 47.03 14.19 22.88
N ARG A 465 46.48 14.72 23.98
CA ARG A 465 46.50 16.15 24.24
C ARG A 465 47.93 16.54 24.56
N HIS A 466 48.60 17.18 23.61
CA HIS A 466 49.79 17.96 23.93
C HIS A 466 49.33 19.14 24.81
N ARG A 467 49.60 19.07 26.11
CA ARG A 467 49.33 20.15 27.06
C ARG A 467 50.40 21.21 26.87
N GLN A 468 50.04 22.38 26.35
CA GLN A 468 50.87 23.56 26.56
C GLN A 468 50.80 24.01 28.03
N PRO A 469 51.90 24.50 28.61
CA PRO A 469 51.91 25.03 29.98
C PRO A 469 50.98 26.24 30.06
N ARG A 470 50.12 26.28 31.09
CA ARG A 470 49.28 27.44 31.41
C ARG A 470 49.79 28.06 32.70
N ASP A 471 49.94 29.38 32.70
CA ASP A 471 50.26 30.14 33.91
C ASP A 471 49.18 29.99 34.99
N PRO A 472 49.57 30.00 36.28
CA PRO A 472 48.65 29.84 37.38
C PRO A 472 47.72 31.06 37.50
N ARG A 473 46.41 30.81 37.47
CA ARG A 473 45.39 31.84 37.72
C ARG A 473 45.36 32.24 39.21
N PRO A 474 45.07 33.51 39.53
CA PRO A 474 44.98 33.99 40.91
C PRO A 474 43.82 33.34 41.67
N ARG A 475 44.03 33.08 42.96
CA ARG A 475 43.05 32.48 43.87
C ARG A 475 41.92 33.46 44.17
N THR A 476 40.72 33.19 43.69
CA THR A 476 39.50 33.83 44.18
C THR A 476 38.81 32.94 45.21
N ALA A 477 38.50 33.53 46.36
CA ALA A 477 37.72 32.88 47.41
C ALA A 477 36.28 32.65 46.91
N ARG A 478 35.81 31.40 47.01
CA ARG A 478 34.43 31.05 46.67
C ARG A 478 33.52 31.42 47.84
N THR A 479 32.68 32.43 47.65
CA THR A 479 31.45 32.59 48.45
C THR A 479 30.41 31.60 47.91
N PRO A 480 29.82 30.72 48.74
CA PRO A 480 28.74 29.85 48.30
C PRO A 480 27.46 30.66 48.05
N ALA A 481 26.79 30.40 46.93
CA ALA A 481 25.46 30.93 46.67
C ALA A 481 24.42 30.24 47.58
N PRO A 482 23.44 30.98 48.13
CA PRO A 482 22.40 30.40 48.99
C PRO A 482 21.45 29.51 48.18
N LEU A 483 21.26 28.28 48.65
CA LEU A 483 20.27 27.33 48.14
C LEU A 483 18.89 27.71 48.68
N HIS A 484 17.95 28.09 47.80
CA HIS A 484 16.55 28.24 48.16
C HIS A 484 15.88 26.86 48.08
N LEU A 485 15.61 26.26 49.24
CA LEU A 485 14.90 24.98 49.36
C LEU A 485 13.40 25.26 49.48
N ALA A 486 12.63 25.02 48.43
CA ALA A 486 11.16 24.96 48.49
C ALA A 486 10.69 23.62 47.90
N SER A 487 10.34 22.75 48.84
CA SER A 487 9.57 21.50 48.86
C SER A 487 9.03 20.89 47.54
N ILE A 488 9.53 19.70 47.19
CA ILE A 488 8.89 18.74 46.27
C ILE A 488 7.89 17.90 47.08
N HIS A 489 6.83 18.53 47.58
CA HIS A 489 5.82 17.82 48.40
C HIS A 489 4.36 18.23 48.12
N GLU A 490 4.09 18.86 46.97
CA GLU A 490 2.74 19.34 46.59
C GLU A 490 2.12 18.69 45.33
N TYR A 491 2.67 17.56 44.83
CA TYR A 491 2.08 16.89 43.64
C TYR A 491 1.53 15.48 43.88
N PHE A 492 1.47 15.03 45.14
CA PHE A 492 0.82 13.78 45.52
C PHE A 492 -0.06 13.98 46.75
N THR A 493 -1.21 14.62 46.56
CA THR A 493 -2.37 14.51 47.46
C THR A 493 -3.56 14.09 46.62
N GLU A 494 -3.88 12.80 46.68
CA GLU A 494 -5.23 12.31 46.39
C GLU A 494 -6.10 12.65 47.61
N ASP A 495 -7.12 13.48 47.42
CA ASP A 495 -8.18 13.63 48.42
C ASP A 495 -9.07 12.38 48.39
N ALA A 496 -8.91 11.55 49.41
CA ALA A 496 -9.83 10.47 49.74
C ALA A 496 -11.03 11.03 50.50
N VAL A 497 -12.24 10.80 49.96
CA VAL A 497 -13.50 10.92 50.71
C VAL A 497 -13.77 9.59 51.41
N GLU A 498 -14.06 9.65 52.70
CA GLU A 498 -14.26 8.51 53.61
C GLU A 498 -15.38 7.54 53.18
N LEU A 499 -15.10 6.23 53.28
CA LEU A 499 -16.10 5.19 53.51
C LEU A 499 -15.66 4.37 54.75
N PRO A 500 -16.58 3.98 55.66
CA PRO A 500 -16.17 3.36 56.91
C PRO A 500 -16.02 1.83 56.84
N SER A 501 -14.91 1.39 57.42
CA SER A 501 -14.69 0.15 58.20
C SER A 501 -14.85 -1.22 57.52
N GLY A 502 -13.79 -2.06 57.61
CA GLY A 502 -13.99 -3.51 57.56
C GLY A 502 -12.80 -4.39 57.12
N SER A 503 -11.77 -4.50 57.98
CA SER A 503 -11.08 -5.78 58.27
C SER A 503 -10.16 -6.45 57.22
N ARG A 504 -8.85 -6.34 57.52
CA ARG A 504 -7.82 -7.41 57.59
C ARG A 504 -7.20 -8.02 56.31
N TYR A 505 -5.99 -7.53 56.02
CA TYR A 505 -4.73 -8.25 55.75
C TYR A 505 -4.75 -9.79 55.65
N ARG A 506 -4.18 -10.35 54.57
CA ARG A 506 -2.83 -10.98 54.61
C ARG A 506 -2.23 -11.25 53.22
N SER A 507 -0.98 -10.83 53.09
CA SER A 507 0.02 -11.21 52.09
C SER A 507 0.43 -12.68 52.24
N MET A 508 0.89 -13.33 51.16
CA MET A 508 2.24 -13.93 51.07
C MET A 508 2.50 -14.54 49.68
N SER A 509 3.77 -14.46 49.29
CA SER A 509 4.42 -14.82 48.04
C SER A 509 4.78 -16.31 47.92
N GLY A 510 5.10 -16.75 46.69
CA GLY A 510 6.31 -17.54 46.44
C GLY A 510 6.20 -19.01 46.01
N THR A 511 6.46 -19.25 44.72
CA THR A 511 7.41 -20.24 44.12
C THR A 511 7.14 -21.77 44.12
N ARG A 512 7.34 -22.34 42.91
CA ARG A 512 8.08 -23.59 42.52
C ARG A 512 7.34 -24.94 42.31
N MET A 513 7.34 -25.36 41.03
CA MET A 513 7.74 -26.64 40.39
C MET A 513 7.54 -28.01 41.10
N ASN A 514 6.84 -28.94 40.42
CA ASN A 514 7.29 -30.31 40.00
C ASN A 514 6.12 -31.05 39.28
N VAL A 515 6.28 -31.49 38.03
CA VAL A 515 6.61 -32.87 37.53
C VAL A 515 5.53 -33.95 37.83
N GLU A 516 4.79 -34.31 36.76
CA GLU A 516 4.24 -35.61 36.24
C GLU A 516 4.20 -36.91 37.10
N PRO A 517 3.55 -38.05 36.64
CA PRO A 517 2.61 -38.31 35.53
C PRO A 517 1.43 -39.29 35.88
N GLY A 518 0.59 -39.65 34.89
CA GLY A 518 -0.15 -40.94 34.87
C GLY A 518 -1.65 -40.87 34.53
N THR A 519 -2.03 -41.14 33.28
CA THR A 519 -2.71 -42.38 32.79
C THR A 519 -4.10 -42.68 33.35
N GLY A 520 -5.10 -42.77 32.46
CA GLY A 520 -6.42 -43.34 32.79
C GLY A 520 -7.46 -43.25 31.68
N SER A 521 -7.52 -44.29 30.87
CA SER A 521 -8.47 -44.61 29.80
C SER A 521 -9.91 -44.92 30.26
N GLY A 522 -10.88 -44.80 29.33
CA GLY A 522 -12.20 -45.49 29.39
C GLY A 522 -13.37 -44.59 28.98
N ILE A 523 -13.74 -44.52 27.70
CA ILE A 523 -14.78 -45.32 27.01
C ILE A 523 -16.17 -45.28 27.67
N GLY A 524 -17.14 -44.69 26.97
CA GLY A 524 -18.58 -44.83 27.20
C GLY A 524 -19.39 -44.32 26.02
N MET A 525 -20.03 -45.23 25.30
CA MET A 525 -20.73 -45.11 24.02
C MET A 525 -22.10 -44.40 24.06
N GLY A 526 -22.51 -43.94 22.87
CA GLY A 526 -23.91 -43.87 22.40
C GLY A 526 -24.49 -42.46 22.40
N ASN A 527 -25.18 -41.96 21.37
CA ASN A 527 -25.81 -42.59 20.21
C ASN A 527 -26.29 -41.44 19.28
N GLY A 528 -26.32 -41.62 17.95
CA GLY A 528 -27.30 -40.88 17.13
C GLY A 528 -26.86 -40.26 15.79
N LYS A 529 -26.99 -41.06 14.72
CA LYS A 529 -27.54 -40.72 13.38
C LYS A 529 -26.71 -39.83 12.41
N ASN A 530 -26.18 -40.49 11.37
CA ASN A 530 -25.92 -40.00 10.01
C ASN A 530 -26.94 -40.64 9.04
N PRO A 531 -27.07 -40.28 7.74
CA PRO A 531 -27.02 -38.98 7.04
C PRO A 531 -28.34 -38.84 6.17
N PRO A 532 -28.49 -38.01 5.07
CA PRO A 532 -27.68 -38.02 3.85
C PRO A 532 -27.41 -36.65 3.20
N SER A 533 -26.41 -36.68 2.31
CA SER A 533 -26.13 -35.74 1.24
C SER A 533 -27.32 -35.51 0.29
N TYR A 534 -27.62 -34.26 -0.03
CA TYR A 534 -28.41 -33.89 -1.22
C TYR A 534 -27.66 -32.91 -2.11
N ARG A 535 -27.40 -33.36 -3.35
CA ARG A 535 -27.23 -32.51 -4.52
C ARG A 535 -28.59 -31.92 -4.87
N TYR A 536 -28.66 -30.61 -5.14
CA TYR A 536 -29.76 -30.05 -5.92
C TYR A 536 -29.22 -29.12 -7.02
N ARG A 537 -29.83 -29.29 -8.19
CA ARG A 537 -29.55 -28.61 -9.45
C ARG A 537 -29.97 -27.14 -9.42
N SER A 538 -29.28 -26.35 -10.23
CA SER A 538 -29.67 -25.02 -10.68
C SER A 538 -31.05 -24.99 -11.35
N PRO A 539 -31.87 -23.96 -11.08
CA PRO A 539 -32.94 -23.54 -11.98
C PRO A 539 -32.69 -22.13 -12.54
N GLY A 540 -32.82 -21.95 -13.86
CA GLY A 540 -33.00 -20.64 -14.50
C GLY A 540 -32.00 -20.28 -15.60
N ALA A 541 -31.93 -21.08 -16.66
CA ALA A 541 -31.46 -20.61 -17.96
C ALA A 541 -32.52 -19.69 -18.59
N PRO A 542 -32.15 -18.60 -19.30
CA PRO A 542 -33.12 -17.76 -19.99
C PRO A 542 -33.71 -18.47 -21.21
N ILE A 543 -35.05 -18.46 -21.33
CA ILE A 543 -35.77 -18.75 -22.58
C ILE A 543 -35.74 -17.46 -23.44
N PRO A 544 -35.55 -17.56 -24.77
CA PRO A 544 -35.37 -16.40 -25.63
C PRO A 544 -36.72 -15.75 -25.95
N LEU A 545 -36.83 -14.45 -25.68
CA LEU A 545 -37.93 -13.62 -26.18
C LEU A 545 -37.60 -13.18 -27.61
N GLN A 546 -38.46 -13.61 -28.53
CA GLN A 546 -38.63 -13.05 -29.86
C GLN A 546 -38.80 -11.52 -29.76
N ILE A 547 -38.02 -10.78 -30.55
CA ILE A 547 -38.35 -9.42 -30.91
C ILE A 547 -38.70 -9.41 -32.38
N ASP A 548 -39.95 -9.06 -32.61
CA ASP A 548 -40.58 -8.82 -33.88
C ASP A 548 -39.90 -7.69 -34.65
N THR A 549 -39.88 -7.87 -35.96
CA THR A 549 -39.47 -6.91 -36.97
C THR A 549 -40.35 -5.66 -36.98
N LYS A 550 -39.70 -4.53 -37.30
CA LYS A 550 -40.17 -3.33 -38.07
C LYS A 550 -40.01 -2.03 -37.30
N SER A 551 -39.04 -1.21 -37.73
CA SER A 551 -39.32 0.14 -38.26
C SER A 551 -38.02 0.83 -38.69
N ASN A 552 -38.07 1.35 -39.92
CA ASN A 552 -37.07 2.14 -40.61
C ASN A 552 -36.57 3.35 -39.79
N ILE A 553 -35.30 3.73 -39.98
CA ILE A 553 -34.90 5.11 -40.29
C ILE A 553 -33.57 5.08 -41.07
N VAL A 554 -33.60 5.87 -42.13
CA VAL A 554 -32.63 6.12 -43.19
C VAL A 554 -31.40 6.86 -42.64
N MET A 555 -30.19 6.49 -43.09
CA MET A 555 -29.11 7.45 -43.34
C MET A 555 -28.11 6.88 -44.35
N MET A 556 -27.61 7.79 -45.18
CA MET A 556 -27.07 7.56 -46.51
C MET A 556 -25.68 6.90 -46.58
N THR A 557 -25.53 6.22 -47.70
CA THR A 557 -24.32 5.76 -48.39
C THR A 557 -23.24 6.83 -48.59
N THR A 558 -21.98 6.43 -48.45
CA THR A 558 -20.96 6.60 -49.52
C THR A 558 -19.95 5.46 -49.49
N THR A 559 -19.87 4.80 -50.65
CA THR A 559 -18.98 3.73 -51.07
C THR A 559 -17.55 4.21 -51.35
N THR A 560 -16.55 3.39 -51.03
CA THR A 560 -15.46 3.11 -51.98
C THR A 560 -14.92 1.70 -51.77
N THR A 561 -14.81 0.99 -52.88
CA THR A 561 -14.60 -0.45 -53.01
C THR A 561 -13.16 -0.72 -53.43
N THR A 562 -12.47 -1.67 -52.80
CA THR A 562 -11.52 -2.58 -53.46
C THR A 562 -11.54 -3.94 -52.75
N GLY A 563 -11.87 -5.01 -53.50
CA GLY A 563 -11.83 -6.41 -53.05
C GLY A 563 -10.40 -6.93 -52.85
N ILE A 564 -10.15 -8.06 -52.19
CA ILE A 564 -10.43 -9.41 -52.71
C ILE A 564 -10.19 -10.49 -51.60
N THR A 565 -11.13 -11.45 -51.54
CA THR A 565 -11.11 -12.87 -51.05
C THR A 565 -10.82 -13.28 -49.60
N THR A 566 -11.92 -13.55 -48.88
CA THR A 566 -12.35 -14.82 -48.24
C THR A 566 -11.35 -15.70 -47.47
N GLY A 567 -11.47 -15.68 -46.14
CA GLY A 567 -11.12 -16.77 -45.23
C GLY A 567 -12.00 -16.70 -43.98
N HIS A 568 -12.83 -17.71 -43.73
CA HIS A 568 -13.72 -17.80 -42.57
C HIS A 568 -12.92 -17.84 -41.25
N PRO A 569 -13.33 -17.12 -40.18
CA PRO A 569 -12.77 -17.33 -38.85
C PRO A 569 -13.36 -18.61 -38.23
N ILE A 570 -12.48 -19.53 -37.82
CA ILE A 570 -12.82 -20.76 -37.10
C ILE A 570 -13.25 -20.39 -35.68
N GLU A 571 -14.45 -20.82 -35.31
CA GLU A 571 -15.04 -20.68 -33.99
C GLU A 571 -14.26 -21.55 -32.96
N PRO A 572 -13.93 -21.04 -31.75
CA PRO A 572 -13.20 -21.81 -30.76
C PRO A 572 -14.09 -22.91 -30.15
N ARG A 573 -13.76 -24.18 -30.39
CA ARG A 573 -14.40 -25.32 -29.72
C ARG A 573 -13.77 -25.57 -28.36
N LEU A 574 -14.58 -25.47 -27.30
CA LEU A 574 -14.26 -25.96 -25.96
C LEU A 574 -14.15 -27.49 -25.99
N ALA A 575 -12.96 -28.03 -25.77
CA ALA A 575 -12.77 -29.45 -25.47
C ALA A 575 -12.89 -29.65 -23.96
N ILE A 576 -13.96 -30.31 -23.52
CA ILE A 576 -14.10 -30.78 -22.15
C ILE A 576 -13.27 -32.05 -22.01
N ILE A 577 -12.21 -31.99 -21.21
CA ILE A 577 -11.42 -33.18 -20.85
C ILE A 577 -12.08 -33.80 -19.62
N ASP A 578 -12.66 -34.99 -19.79
CA ASP A 578 -13.19 -35.80 -18.70
C ASP A 578 -12.02 -36.52 -17.99
N PHE A 579 -11.69 -36.07 -16.79
CA PHE A 579 -10.58 -36.60 -15.99
C PHE A 579 -10.86 -37.98 -15.39
N ASN A 580 -12.05 -38.57 -15.59
CA ASN A 580 -12.38 -39.89 -15.03
C ASN A 580 -11.97 -41.09 -15.92
N GLN A 581 -11.38 -40.87 -17.10
CA GLN A 581 -11.00 -41.96 -18.02
C GLN A 581 -9.50 -42.33 -18.01
N LEU A 582 -8.70 -41.82 -17.08
CA LEU A 582 -7.29 -42.21 -16.96
C LEU A 582 -7.07 -43.14 -15.76
N THR A 583 -7.53 -44.39 -15.89
CA THR A 583 -7.01 -45.49 -15.06
C THR A 583 -6.47 -46.62 -15.94
N ARG A 584 -5.17 -46.86 -15.76
CA ARG A 584 -4.35 -48.02 -16.18
C ARG A 584 -4.43 -48.46 -17.65
N GLY A 585 -3.38 -48.11 -18.41
CA GLY A 585 -2.95 -48.91 -19.58
C GLY A 585 -2.96 -48.22 -20.95
N GLY A 586 -3.21 -46.91 -21.04
CA GLY A 586 -3.40 -46.22 -22.33
C GLY A 586 -2.22 -45.44 -22.89
N LEU A 587 -0.99 -45.58 -22.36
CA LEU A 587 0.14 -44.73 -22.78
C LEU A 587 0.86 -45.19 -24.06
N ASP A 588 0.63 -46.42 -24.52
CA ASP A 588 1.33 -46.99 -25.70
C ASP A 588 0.56 -46.86 -27.01
N VAL A 589 -0.64 -46.27 -27.00
CA VAL A 589 -1.46 -46.08 -28.22
C VAL A 589 -1.48 -44.61 -28.69
N ALA A 590 -0.98 -43.67 -27.87
CA ALA A 590 -0.95 -42.24 -28.21
C ALA A 590 0.34 -41.78 -28.92
N THR A 591 1.37 -42.63 -29.03
CA THR A 591 2.69 -42.27 -29.59
C THR A 591 2.96 -42.80 -31.01
N GLY A 592 1.97 -43.42 -31.68
CA GLY A 592 2.20 -44.05 -32.98
C GLY A 592 1.04 -43.90 -33.96
N LYS A 593 1.08 -42.85 -34.81
CA LYS A 593 0.73 -42.80 -36.26
C LYS A 593 0.31 -41.39 -36.68
N ASN A 594 1.23 -40.68 -37.35
CA ASN A 594 0.98 -39.98 -38.62
C ASN A 594 2.25 -39.24 -39.08
N ARG A 595 3.15 -39.97 -39.75
CA ARG A 595 4.11 -39.39 -40.69
C ARG A 595 3.40 -39.19 -42.03
N SER A 596 3.27 -37.96 -42.50
CA SER A 596 2.98 -37.67 -43.90
C SER A 596 4.27 -37.78 -44.74
N LYS A 597 4.16 -38.49 -45.86
CA LYS A 597 5.23 -38.73 -46.84
C LYS A 597 5.55 -37.44 -47.60
N VAL A 598 6.82 -37.04 -47.64
CA VAL A 598 7.35 -36.13 -48.68
C VAL A 598 8.31 -36.93 -49.56
N ALA A 599 8.12 -36.79 -50.88
CA ALA A 599 8.81 -37.52 -51.91
C ALA A 599 10.32 -37.19 -51.97
N ARG A 600 11.14 -38.23 -52.09
CA ARG A 600 12.57 -38.18 -52.39
C ARG A 600 12.80 -37.64 -53.81
N LYS A 601 13.62 -36.61 -53.97
CA LYS A 601 14.49 -36.43 -55.13
C LYS A 601 15.91 -36.85 -54.75
N SER A 602 16.52 -37.66 -55.60
CA SER A 602 17.86 -38.24 -55.47
C SER A 602 18.98 -37.20 -55.63
N PRO A 603 20.17 -37.42 -55.03
CA PRO A 603 21.33 -36.56 -55.20
C PRO A 603 22.21 -37.02 -56.36
N GLU A 604 22.47 -36.15 -57.32
CA GLU A 604 23.61 -36.30 -58.24
C GLU A 604 24.88 -35.70 -57.64
N ARG A 605 25.96 -36.48 -57.78
CA ARG A 605 27.36 -36.15 -57.49
C ARG A 605 27.89 -35.13 -58.50
N GLN A 606 28.72 -34.20 -58.05
CA GLN A 606 30.05 -33.82 -58.62
C GLN A 606 30.62 -32.64 -57.80
N ASN A 607 31.69 -32.86 -57.02
CA ASN A 607 33.11 -32.65 -57.35
C ASN A 607 33.56 -31.19 -57.58
N LYS A 608 34.51 -30.77 -56.72
CA LYS A 608 35.63 -29.81 -56.89
C LYS A 608 35.70 -29.02 -58.21
N LEU A 609 35.92 -27.69 -58.13
CA LEU A 609 37.23 -27.03 -58.36
C LEU A 609 37.10 -25.49 -58.43
N ARG A 610 38.07 -24.82 -57.78
CA ARG A 610 38.73 -23.53 -58.10
C ARG A 610 37.99 -22.50 -58.99
N ARG A 611 37.84 -21.28 -58.48
CA ARG A 611 38.79 -20.17 -58.71
C ARG A 611 38.59 -19.06 -57.69
#